data_AF-A0A7C7TFI0-F1
#
_entry.id   AF-A0A7C7TFI0-F1
#
_cell.length_a   1.000
_cell.length_b   1.000
_cell.length_c   1.000
_cell.angle_alpha   90.00
_cell.angle_beta   90.00
_cell.angle_gamma   90.00
#
_symmetry.space_group_name_H-M   'P 1'
#
loop_
_entity.id
_entity.type
_entity.pdbx_description
1 polymer ?
#
loop_
_entity_poly.entity_id
_entity_poly.type
_entity_poly.pdbx_seq_one_letter_code
_entity_poly.pdbx_strand_id
1 'polypeptide(L)'
;MPEFHRSLFALFVLVTFVAVAAPEVLAQKRTGLAVESFQITTSTLQNLRREGFPESLLSALGTLKDRRFLAKNAFVTALGALSTAAQNPDETELILHYAGTERLRIEADEFSSDLNAGEAMFRGNVHGWVARENLEFTTLKLRINRQQEPLRERLTGEGVVWFRQWNRELNADYMVFERGWQGKRRDSEFLNEQTLQLEGNVRVTVPQGSLRTHKLFADFLHHRTELEGLPTPEGRFRVEANLDLVALPEADEAAELRLAGDPNAQRIIVQAYRAVLDADKGEAVFEGQVEMERTPEEMFVRAERISLHADKAQRLQLARAEQDVCLQQPGRVARAKRASFDELTKMIVLEGDAEVLSGQYYLRGNRINLFLDVNRGFAQGDETAPIEVTILMNESDAPTSFSCR
;
A
#
# COMPACT_ATOMS: atom_id res chain seq x y z
N MET A 1 -6.08 17.24 -20.55
CA MET A 1 -5.11 17.25 -19.44
C MET A 1 -5.52 16.15 -18.47
N PRO A 2 -4.78 15.04 -18.32
CA PRO A 2 -5.26 13.87 -17.59
C PRO A 2 -4.44 13.65 -16.30
N GLU A 3 -4.56 14.55 -15.31
CA GLU A 3 -3.89 14.39 -13.99
C GLU A 3 -4.84 13.96 -12.86
N PHE A 4 -6.16 13.92 -13.10
CA PHE A 4 -7.13 13.51 -12.09
C PHE A 4 -7.35 11.98 -11.98
N HIS A 5 -6.94 11.19 -12.97
CA HIS A 5 -7.26 9.74 -13.00
C HIS A 5 -6.38 8.85 -12.11
N ARG A 6 -5.41 9.44 -11.40
CA ARG A 6 -4.38 8.72 -10.62
C ARG A 6 -4.68 8.67 -9.12
N SER A 7 -5.65 9.44 -8.66
CA SER A 7 -5.76 9.79 -7.25
C SER A 7 -6.19 8.63 -6.35
N LEU A 8 -7.06 7.73 -6.80
CA LEU A 8 -7.54 6.64 -5.94
C LEU A 8 -6.77 5.30 -6.09
N PHE A 9 -5.87 5.23 -7.08
CA PHE A 9 -4.88 4.16 -7.22
C PHE A 9 -3.91 4.13 -6.03
N ALA A 10 -3.61 5.28 -5.43
CA ALA A 10 -2.60 5.38 -4.39
C ALA A 10 -3.02 4.79 -3.04
N LEU A 11 -4.29 4.91 -2.69
CA LEU A 11 -4.85 4.29 -1.49
C LEU A 11 -4.81 2.76 -1.61
N PHE A 12 -5.07 2.31 -2.83
CA PHE A 12 -5.00 0.92 -3.25
C PHE A 12 -3.56 0.39 -3.13
N VAL A 13 -2.61 1.11 -3.74
CA VAL A 13 -1.17 0.82 -3.71
C VAL A 13 -0.61 0.87 -2.30
N LEU A 14 -0.92 1.89 -1.49
CA LEU A 14 -0.33 2.06 -0.16
C LEU A 14 -0.63 0.89 0.78
N VAL A 15 -1.83 0.32 0.66
CA VAL A 15 -2.30 -0.77 1.53
C VAL A 15 -1.97 -2.15 0.96
N THR A 16 -1.84 -2.31 -0.36
CA THR A 16 -1.37 -3.57 -0.99
C THR A 16 0.16 -3.68 -1.06
N PHE A 17 0.90 -2.57 -0.96
CA PHE A 17 2.38 -2.56 -1.02
C PHE A 17 3.09 -3.03 0.26
N VAL A 18 2.39 -3.66 1.19
CA VAL A 18 3.04 -4.51 2.21
C VAL A 18 3.73 -5.72 1.54
N ALA A 19 3.43 -6.01 0.26
CA ALA A 19 3.98 -7.14 -0.51
C ALA A 19 4.97 -6.78 -1.62
N VAL A 20 5.01 -5.53 -2.09
CA VAL A 20 5.76 -5.18 -3.30
C VAL A 20 6.84 -4.20 -2.93
N ALA A 21 8.06 -4.58 -3.24
CA ALA A 21 9.28 -3.94 -2.85
C ALA A 21 9.37 -2.47 -3.39
N ALA A 22 10.03 -1.58 -2.66
CA ALA A 22 10.39 -0.22 -3.09
C ALA A 22 11.66 0.28 -2.36
N PRO A 23 11.99 1.58 -2.36
CA PRO A 23 12.97 2.25 -3.21
C PRO A 23 14.27 2.61 -2.46
N GLU A 24 15.14 3.33 -3.18
CA GLU A 24 16.56 3.65 -2.92
C GLU A 24 16.85 4.34 -1.58
N VAL A 25 17.84 3.84 -0.83
CA VAL A 25 18.77 4.64 0.01
C VAL A 25 20.11 3.91 0.05
N LEU A 26 21.20 4.68 -0.08
CA LEU A 26 22.61 4.27 -0.05
C LEU A 26 22.88 2.97 0.71
N ALA A 27 23.28 1.93 -0.03
CA ALA A 27 23.83 0.71 0.50
C ALA A 27 25.04 1.04 1.40
N GLN A 28 24.82 1.02 2.71
CA GLN A 28 25.91 1.17 3.66
C GLN A 28 26.75 -0.09 3.56
N LYS A 29 27.98 0.06 3.03
CA LYS A 29 28.95 -1.00 2.80
C LYS A 29 29.28 -1.70 4.14
N ARG A 30 28.49 -2.70 4.52
CA ARG A 30 28.67 -3.49 5.75
C ARG A 30 29.31 -4.82 5.37
N THR A 31 30.56 -4.97 5.77
CA THR A 31 31.40 -6.13 5.47
C THR A 31 31.07 -7.33 6.35
N GLY A 32 31.01 -8.51 5.73
CA GLY A 32 31.30 -9.78 6.41
C GLY A 32 30.10 -10.68 6.75
N LEU A 33 29.55 -11.37 5.75
CA LEU A 33 28.63 -12.50 5.92
C LEU A 33 29.05 -13.70 5.08
N ALA A 34 28.94 -14.91 5.66
CA ALA A 34 29.23 -16.16 4.98
C ALA A 34 28.09 -16.52 4.01
N VAL A 35 28.33 -16.33 2.71
CA VAL A 35 27.39 -16.66 1.63
C VAL A 35 27.58 -18.13 1.22
N GLU A 36 26.52 -18.94 1.33
CA GLU A 36 26.59 -20.39 1.03
C GLU A 36 26.31 -20.74 -0.43
N SER A 37 25.55 -19.92 -1.12
CA SER A 37 25.24 -20.07 -2.55
C SER A 37 24.81 -18.75 -3.15
N PHE A 38 24.79 -18.69 -4.48
CA PHE A 38 24.35 -17.54 -5.25
C PHE A 38 23.20 -17.95 -6.14
N GLN A 39 22.14 -17.15 -6.19
CA GLN A 39 20.98 -17.38 -7.03
C GLN A 39 20.34 -16.04 -7.37
N ILE A 40 20.15 -15.80 -8.66
CA ILE A 40 19.37 -14.66 -9.15
C ILE A 40 17.89 -15.04 -8.99
N THR A 41 17.19 -14.32 -8.11
CA THR A 41 15.74 -14.45 -7.95
C THR A 41 15.03 -13.28 -8.61
N THR A 42 13.69 -13.30 -8.62
CA THR A 42 12.89 -12.11 -8.96
C THR A 42 13.28 -10.91 -8.08
N SER A 43 13.50 -11.13 -6.77
CA SER A 43 13.96 -10.08 -5.84
C SER A 43 15.35 -9.55 -6.23
N THR A 44 16.30 -10.43 -6.61
CA THR A 44 17.64 -9.98 -7.07
C THR A 44 17.54 -9.04 -8.26
N LEU A 45 16.74 -9.38 -9.28
CA LEU A 45 16.58 -8.53 -10.47
C LEU A 45 15.89 -7.20 -10.13
N GLN A 46 14.91 -7.22 -9.22
CA GLN A 46 14.23 -6.02 -8.75
C GLN A 46 15.16 -5.11 -7.95
N ASN A 47 15.98 -5.66 -7.06
CA ASN A 47 16.94 -4.88 -6.28
C ASN A 47 18.02 -4.30 -7.18
N LEU A 48 18.55 -5.07 -8.14
CA LEU A 48 19.55 -4.56 -9.10
C LEU A 48 18.98 -3.47 -10.00
N ARG A 49 17.72 -3.60 -10.45
CA ARG A 49 17.03 -2.53 -11.17
C ARG A 49 17.02 -1.24 -10.37
N ARG A 50 16.79 -1.33 -9.06
CA ARG A 50 16.80 -0.18 -8.15
C ARG A 50 18.17 0.40 -7.90
N GLU A 51 19.24 -0.39 -7.99
CA GLU A 51 20.61 0.14 -7.98
C GLU A 51 20.98 0.84 -9.31
N GLY A 52 20.02 1.07 -10.20
CA GLY A 52 20.23 1.74 -11.49
C GLY A 52 20.81 0.86 -12.58
N PHE A 53 20.73 -0.47 -12.45
CA PHE A 53 21.29 -1.37 -13.47
C PHE A 53 20.47 -1.29 -14.77
N PRO A 54 21.14 -1.21 -15.95
CA PRO A 54 20.44 -1.08 -17.23
C PRO A 54 19.60 -2.32 -17.56
N GLU A 55 18.43 -2.13 -18.18
CA GLU A 55 17.51 -3.23 -18.55
C GLU A 55 18.17 -4.30 -19.42
N SER A 56 19.15 -3.93 -20.25
CA SER A 56 19.93 -4.88 -21.04
C SER A 56 20.73 -5.86 -20.17
N LEU A 57 21.27 -5.39 -19.05
CA LEU A 57 21.97 -6.20 -18.06
C LEU A 57 20.98 -7.02 -17.23
N LEU A 58 19.87 -6.44 -16.79
CA LEU A 58 18.83 -7.15 -16.05
C LEU A 58 18.20 -8.29 -16.87
N SER A 59 17.96 -8.06 -18.16
CA SER A 59 17.47 -9.09 -19.09
C SER A 59 18.46 -10.24 -19.24
N ALA A 60 19.76 -9.91 -19.36
CA ALA A 60 20.82 -10.90 -19.42
C ALA A 60 20.93 -11.71 -18.12
N LEU A 61 20.90 -11.05 -16.95
CA LEU A 61 20.86 -11.70 -15.64
C LEU A 61 19.61 -12.59 -15.47
N GLY A 62 18.49 -12.19 -16.07
CA GLY A 62 17.26 -12.97 -16.12
C GLY A 62 17.43 -14.36 -16.74
N THR A 63 18.42 -14.57 -17.60
CA THR A 63 18.73 -15.90 -18.17
C THR A 63 19.32 -16.88 -17.14
N LEU A 64 19.87 -16.36 -16.04
CA LEU A 64 20.38 -17.14 -14.92
C LEU A 64 19.37 -17.26 -13.78
N LYS A 65 18.15 -16.74 -13.95
CA LYS A 65 17.12 -16.73 -12.93
C LYS A 65 16.83 -18.16 -12.43
N ASP A 66 16.71 -18.27 -11.11
CA ASP A 66 16.42 -19.50 -10.37
C ASP A 66 17.47 -20.62 -10.49
N ARG A 67 18.59 -20.36 -11.17
CA ARG A 67 19.76 -21.25 -11.16
C ARG A 67 20.59 -21.03 -9.90
N ARG A 68 20.81 -22.11 -9.16
CA ARG A 68 21.62 -22.09 -7.92
C ARG A 68 23.08 -22.41 -8.19
N PHE A 69 23.97 -21.57 -7.65
CA PHE A 69 25.42 -21.72 -7.73
C PHE A 69 26.00 -21.91 -6.32
N LEU A 70 26.63 -23.04 -6.05
CA LEU A 70 27.14 -23.37 -4.70
C LEU A 70 28.45 -22.65 -4.34
N ALA A 71 29.10 -22.00 -5.31
CA ALA A 71 30.36 -21.31 -5.10
C ALA A 71 30.37 -19.95 -5.80
N LYS A 72 30.96 -18.95 -5.14
CA LYS A 72 31.14 -17.59 -5.68
C LYS A 72 31.81 -17.61 -7.06
N ASN A 73 32.89 -18.38 -7.21
CA ASN A 73 33.64 -18.43 -8.47
C ASN A 73 32.78 -18.95 -9.62
N ALA A 74 31.96 -20.00 -9.39
CA ALA A 74 31.08 -20.53 -10.42
C ALA A 74 30.00 -19.53 -10.84
N PHE A 75 29.47 -18.76 -9.89
CA PHE A 75 28.52 -17.69 -10.18
C PHE A 75 29.17 -16.54 -10.96
N VAL A 76 30.36 -16.07 -10.55
CA VAL A 76 31.11 -15.02 -11.24
C VAL A 76 31.48 -15.46 -12.67
N THR A 77 31.85 -16.72 -12.88
CA THR A 77 32.07 -17.27 -14.22
C THR A 77 30.80 -17.24 -15.08
N ALA A 78 29.65 -17.60 -14.50
CA ALA A 78 28.37 -17.54 -15.21
C ALA A 78 27.96 -16.10 -15.53
N LEU A 79 28.20 -15.15 -14.62
CA LEU A 79 28.02 -13.72 -14.87
C LEU A 79 28.89 -13.27 -16.04
N GLY A 80 30.20 -13.55 -16.02
CA GLY A 80 31.12 -13.15 -17.09
C GLY A 80 30.82 -13.76 -18.47
N ALA A 81 30.05 -14.87 -18.53
CA ALA A 81 29.62 -15.48 -19.79
C ALA A 81 28.42 -14.76 -20.42
N LEU A 82 27.63 -14.00 -19.64
CA LEU A 82 26.62 -13.10 -20.16
C LEU A 82 27.40 -11.95 -20.81
N SER A 83 27.46 -11.89 -22.14
CA SER A 83 28.36 -11.02 -22.91
C SER A 83 28.12 -9.49 -22.74
N THR A 84 27.27 -9.12 -21.78
CA THR A 84 26.90 -7.78 -21.32
C THR A 84 27.27 -7.51 -19.85
N ALA A 85 27.91 -8.45 -19.15
CA ALA A 85 28.02 -8.42 -17.69
C ALA A 85 29.07 -7.45 -17.14
N ALA A 86 28.60 -6.59 -16.24
CA ALA A 86 29.31 -5.95 -15.13
C ALA A 86 30.83 -5.82 -15.33
N GLN A 87 31.26 -5.01 -16.29
CA GLN A 87 32.68 -4.64 -16.42
C GLN A 87 33.14 -3.78 -15.24
N ASN A 88 32.19 -3.24 -14.48
CA ASN A 88 32.43 -2.46 -13.28
C ASN A 88 32.53 -3.39 -12.04
N PRO A 89 33.64 -3.34 -11.28
CA PRO A 89 33.80 -4.05 -10.02
C PRO A 89 32.68 -3.75 -9.00
N ASP A 90 32.17 -2.52 -8.99
CA ASP A 90 31.11 -2.10 -8.05
C ASP A 90 29.76 -2.77 -8.40
N GLU A 91 29.44 -2.88 -9.70
CA GLU A 91 28.25 -3.59 -10.17
C GLU A 91 28.31 -5.08 -9.84
N THR A 92 29.49 -5.68 -10.00
CA THR A 92 29.71 -7.08 -9.65
C THR A 92 29.54 -7.30 -8.14
N GLU A 93 30.02 -6.37 -7.30
CA GLU A 93 29.85 -6.43 -5.84
C GLU A 93 28.36 -6.39 -5.45
N LEU A 94 27.56 -5.51 -6.08
CA LEU A 94 26.12 -5.41 -5.87
C LEU A 94 25.36 -6.65 -6.35
N ILE A 95 25.68 -7.19 -7.53
CA ILE A 95 25.09 -8.45 -8.02
C ILE A 95 25.39 -9.58 -7.04
N LEU A 96 26.63 -9.66 -6.55
CA LEU A 96 27.03 -10.68 -5.57
C LEU A 96 26.28 -10.54 -4.25
N HIS A 97 26.06 -9.31 -3.78
CA HIS A 97 25.29 -9.02 -2.58
C HIS A 97 23.85 -9.52 -2.72
N TYR A 98 23.13 -9.13 -3.78
CA TYR A 98 21.73 -9.52 -3.98
C TYR A 98 21.51 -10.95 -4.47
N ALA A 99 22.51 -11.56 -5.09
CA ALA A 99 22.45 -12.96 -5.47
C ALA A 99 22.84 -13.89 -4.31
N GLY A 100 23.60 -13.38 -3.33
CA GLY A 100 24.03 -14.16 -2.17
C GLY A 100 22.84 -14.67 -1.36
N THR A 101 22.80 -15.98 -1.10
CA THR A 101 21.87 -16.55 -0.12
C THR A 101 22.43 -16.29 1.27
N GLU A 102 22.29 -15.06 1.74
CA GLU A 102 22.60 -14.69 3.12
C GLU A 102 21.55 -15.25 4.07
N ARG A 103 22.01 -15.73 5.24
CA ARG A 103 21.14 -16.33 6.27
C ARG A 103 20.48 -15.24 7.09
N LEU A 104 19.24 -15.50 7.50
CA LEU A 104 18.62 -14.79 8.62
C LEU A 104 19.53 -14.92 9.84
N ARG A 105 20.02 -13.78 10.35
CA ARG A 105 20.75 -13.70 11.61
C ARG A 105 19.83 -13.15 12.68
N ILE A 106 19.98 -13.66 13.91
CA ILE A 106 19.17 -13.28 15.06
C ILE A 106 20.10 -13.23 16.28
N GLU A 107 20.09 -12.11 16.97
CA GLU A 107 20.67 -11.89 18.29
C GLU A 107 19.52 -11.78 19.30
N ALA A 108 19.70 -12.37 20.49
CA ALA A 108 18.71 -12.34 21.58
C ALA A 108 19.40 -12.68 22.91
N ASP A 109 18.76 -12.33 24.02
CA ASP A 109 19.25 -12.66 25.36
C ASP A 109 19.13 -14.16 25.66
N GLU A 110 18.06 -14.80 25.19
CA GLU A 110 17.79 -16.23 25.36
C GLU A 110 17.39 -16.90 24.04
N PHE A 111 17.83 -18.15 23.86
CA PHE A 111 17.43 -19.03 22.77
C PHE A 111 17.06 -20.42 23.30
N SER A 112 15.92 -20.94 22.84
CA SER A 112 15.56 -22.34 23.00
C SER A 112 15.05 -22.93 21.70
N SER A 113 15.20 -24.25 21.52
CA SER A 113 14.67 -24.94 20.35
C SER A 113 14.20 -26.34 20.69
N ASP A 114 13.15 -26.76 20.01
CA ASP A 114 12.69 -28.14 19.95
C ASP A 114 12.76 -28.60 18.49
N LEU A 115 13.80 -29.38 18.18
CA LEU A 115 14.04 -29.89 16.83
C LEU A 115 12.96 -30.89 16.38
N ASN A 116 12.32 -31.60 17.31
CA ASN A 116 11.28 -32.57 16.98
C ASN A 116 9.98 -31.86 16.62
N ALA A 117 9.67 -30.76 17.32
CA ALA A 117 8.52 -29.90 17.02
C ALA A 117 8.78 -28.89 15.88
N GLY A 118 10.04 -28.74 15.45
CA GLY A 118 10.43 -27.73 14.46
C GLY A 118 10.34 -26.29 15.00
N GLU A 119 10.47 -26.12 16.32
CA GLU A 119 10.28 -24.85 17.00
C GLU A 119 11.60 -24.23 17.44
N ALA A 120 11.73 -22.92 17.25
CA ALA A 120 12.78 -22.09 17.80
C ALA A 120 12.15 -20.87 18.46
N MET A 121 12.68 -20.49 19.63
CA MET A 121 12.20 -19.35 20.40
C MET A 121 13.38 -18.50 20.85
N PHE A 122 13.25 -17.20 20.63
CA PHE A 122 14.20 -16.17 21.03
C PHE A 122 13.47 -15.21 21.97
N ARG A 123 14.12 -14.79 23.05
CA ARG A 123 13.56 -13.84 24.03
C ARG A 123 14.61 -12.83 24.47
N GLY A 124 14.14 -11.62 24.76
CA GLY A 124 14.97 -10.53 25.26
C GLY A 124 15.78 -9.89 24.14
N ASN A 125 15.61 -8.57 23.98
CA ASN A 125 16.25 -7.72 22.97
C ASN A 125 16.46 -8.41 21.62
N VAL A 126 15.43 -9.09 21.09
CA VAL A 126 15.58 -9.87 19.87
C VAL A 126 15.80 -8.91 18.72
N HIS A 127 16.95 -9.03 18.05
CA HIS A 127 17.30 -8.26 16.87
C HIS A 127 17.64 -9.22 15.74
N GLY A 128 17.01 -9.09 14.59
CA GLY A 128 17.31 -9.93 13.44
C GLY A 128 17.48 -9.11 12.17
N TRP A 129 18.25 -9.66 11.23
CA TRP A 129 18.50 -9.01 9.95
C TRP A 129 18.75 -10.01 8.82
N VAL A 130 18.38 -9.58 7.62
CA VAL A 130 18.64 -10.24 6.34
C VAL A 130 19.24 -9.18 5.42
N ALA A 131 20.57 -9.12 5.37
CA ALA A 131 21.29 -8.03 4.72
C ALA A 131 20.99 -7.96 3.21
N ARG A 132 20.94 -9.09 2.49
CA ARG A 132 20.46 -9.18 1.09
C ARG A 132 19.13 -8.44 0.83
N GLU A 133 18.22 -8.43 1.80
CA GLU A 133 16.89 -7.84 1.64
C GLU A 133 16.79 -6.45 2.29
N ASN A 134 17.92 -5.89 2.77
CA ASN A 134 18.01 -4.69 3.60
C ASN A 134 16.95 -4.64 4.70
N LEU A 135 16.75 -5.81 5.31
CA LEU A 135 15.70 -6.08 6.26
C LEU A 135 16.31 -6.21 7.64
N GLU A 136 15.76 -5.48 8.60
CA GLU A 136 16.05 -5.61 10.01
C GLU A 136 14.75 -5.56 10.83
N PHE A 137 14.76 -6.22 11.97
CA PHE A 137 13.62 -6.20 12.87
C PHE A 137 14.06 -6.31 14.32
N THR A 138 13.20 -5.83 15.21
CA THR A 138 13.31 -6.02 16.65
C THR A 138 11.98 -6.48 17.22
N THR A 139 12.04 -7.29 18.29
CA THR A 139 10.88 -7.71 19.07
C THR A 139 11.32 -8.16 20.46
N LEU A 140 10.38 -8.29 21.40
CA LEU A 140 10.69 -8.84 22.72
C LEU A 140 10.79 -10.36 22.70
N LYS A 141 10.01 -11.01 21.83
CA LYS A 141 9.99 -12.47 21.68
C LYS A 141 9.70 -12.84 20.24
N LEU A 142 10.54 -13.70 19.69
CA LEU A 142 10.35 -14.27 18.36
C LEU A 142 10.17 -15.78 18.48
N ARG A 143 9.11 -16.31 17.88
CA ARG A 143 8.92 -17.75 17.68
C ARG A 143 8.99 -18.06 16.20
N ILE A 144 9.74 -19.09 15.85
CA ILE A 144 9.81 -19.65 14.51
C ILE A 144 9.35 -21.09 14.61
N ASN A 145 8.30 -21.44 13.87
CA ASN A 145 7.83 -22.81 13.73
C ASN A 145 8.00 -23.25 12.26
N ARG A 146 8.62 -24.41 12.05
CA ARG A 146 8.85 -25.01 10.74
C ARG A 146 8.29 -26.42 10.73
N GLN A 147 7.14 -26.57 10.08
CA GLN A 147 6.52 -27.87 9.84
C GLN A 147 7.04 -28.47 8.54
N GLN A 148 7.29 -29.78 8.55
CA GLN A 148 7.83 -30.49 7.38
C GLN A 148 6.72 -31.02 6.44
N GLU A 149 5.57 -31.43 6.97
CA GLU A 149 4.46 -31.98 6.20
C GLU A 149 3.09 -31.52 6.76
N PRO A 150 2.30 -30.72 5.99
CA PRO A 150 2.75 -29.96 4.83
C PRO A 150 3.88 -28.99 5.20
N LEU A 151 4.71 -28.62 4.22
CA LEU A 151 5.76 -27.62 4.45
C LEU A 151 5.11 -26.29 4.84
N ARG A 152 5.37 -25.83 6.06
CA ARG A 152 4.90 -24.54 6.55
C ARG A 152 5.97 -23.87 7.39
N GLU A 153 6.06 -22.56 7.27
CA GLU A 153 6.90 -21.70 8.09
C GLU A 153 6.04 -20.62 8.70
N ARG A 154 6.08 -20.50 10.02
CA ARG A 154 5.40 -19.44 10.77
C ARG A 154 6.42 -18.70 11.61
N LEU A 155 6.47 -17.39 11.44
CA LEU A 155 7.23 -16.47 12.28
C LEU A 155 6.23 -15.68 13.12
N THR A 156 6.46 -15.57 14.42
CA THR A 156 5.58 -14.85 15.34
C THR A 156 6.43 -13.93 16.21
N GLY A 157 6.22 -12.62 16.05
CA GLY A 157 6.80 -11.58 16.89
C GLY A 157 5.79 -11.15 17.95
N GLU A 158 6.22 -11.11 19.20
CA GLU A 158 5.39 -10.75 20.35
C GLU A 158 6.07 -9.63 21.15
N GLY A 159 5.31 -8.57 21.45
CA GLY A 159 5.83 -7.38 22.09
C GLY A 159 6.57 -6.51 21.09
N VAL A 160 6.32 -5.19 21.18
CA VAL A 160 6.80 -4.11 20.29
C VAL A 160 7.65 -4.63 19.14
N VAL A 161 6.96 -4.98 18.06
CA VAL A 161 7.57 -5.45 16.82
C VAL A 161 7.88 -4.22 15.99
N TRP A 162 9.15 -4.01 15.71
CA TRP A 162 9.59 -3.03 14.74
C TRP A 162 10.30 -3.73 13.60
N PHE A 163 10.03 -3.28 12.40
CA PHE A 163 10.59 -3.83 11.18
C PHE A 163 10.95 -2.68 10.27
N ARG A 164 12.17 -2.72 9.74
CA ARG A 164 12.62 -1.78 8.72
C ARG A 164 13.13 -2.56 7.54
N GLN A 165 12.63 -2.20 6.37
CA GLN A 165 13.14 -2.70 5.11
C GLN A 165 13.32 -1.51 4.19
N TRP A 166 14.58 -1.17 3.88
CA TRP A 166 14.89 0.07 3.17
C TRP A 166 14.35 1.31 3.90
N ASN A 167 13.67 2.22 3.20
CA ASN A 167 13.00 3.41 3.74
C ASN A 167 11.57 3.15 4.25
N ARG A 168 11.23 1.87 4.49
CA ARG A 168 9.92 1.45 4.96
C ARG A 168 10.03 1.00 6.40
N GLU A 169 9.12 1.50 7.22
CA GLU A 169 9.04 1.12 8.62
C GLU A 169 7.67 0.58 8.94
N LEU A 170 7.66 -0.46 9.75
CA LEU A 170 6.47 -1.09 10.27
C LEU A 170 6.63 -1.27 11.77
N ASN A 171 5.59 -0.89 12.49
CA ASN A 171 5.47 -1.07 13.92
C ASN A 171 4.17 -1.82 14.21
N ALA A 172 4.20 -2.76 15.15
CA ALA A 172 3.02 -3.44 15.67
C ALA A 172 3.29 -3.97 17.09
N ASP A 173 2.27 -4.40 17.83
CA ASP A 173 2.48 -5.07 19.12
C ASP A 173 2.62 -6.59 18.95
N TYR A 174 2.07 -7.11 17.85
CA TYR A 174 2.08 -8.51 17.49
C TYR A 174 2.18 -8.66 15.97
N MET A 175 2.97 -9.64 15.52
CA MET A 175 3.15 -9.97 14.11
C MET A 175 3.12 -11.48 13.91
N VAL A 176 2.42 -11.93 12.88
CA VAL A 176 2.48 -13.28 12.37
C VAL A 176 2.76 -13.23 10.88
N PHE A 177 3.83 -13.86 10.44
CA PHE A 177 4.11 -14.09 9.04
C PHE A 177 4.10 -15.58 8.76
N GLU A 178 3.32 -16.01 7.76
CA GLU A 178 3.16 -17.42 7.41
C GLU A 178 3.43 -17.68 5.95
N ARG A 179 4.04 -18.83 5.69
CA ARG A 179 4.25 -19.39 4.36
C ARG A 179 3.94 -20.87 4.36
N GLY A 180 3.21 -21.32 3.34
CA GLY A 180 2.87 -22.72 3.14
C GLY A 180 3.11 -23.14 1.70
N TRP A 181 3.51 -24.39 1.51
CA TRP A 181 3.70 -25.00 0.20
C TRP A 181 2.88 -26.28 0.05
N GLN A 182 2.42 -26.53 -1.17
CA GLN A 182 1.87 -27.81 -1.58
C GLN A 182 3.01 -28.82 -1.78
N GLY A 183 2.95 -29.94 -1.07
CA GLY A 183 3.96 -31.00 -1.17
C GLY A 183 5.20 -30.76 -0.30
N LYS A 184 6.34 -31.31 -0.74
CA LYS A 184 7.58 -31.43 0.06
C LYS A 184 8.74 -30.56 -0.44
N ARG A 185 8.49 -29.66 -1.40
CA ARG A 185 9.50 -28.73 -1.92
C ARG A 185 9.13 -27.28 -1.65
N ARG A 186 10.13 -26.45 -1.38
CA ARG A 186 10.00 -25.01 -1.14
C ARG A 186 10.20 -24.23 -2.44
N ASP A 187 9.50 -24.65 -3.49
CA ASP A 187 9.57 -23.97 -4.79
C ASP A 187 8.41 -22.97 -4.88
N SER A 188 8.63 -21.81 -5.51
CA SER A 188 7.62 -20.75 -5.62
C SER A 188 6.35 -21.20 -6.36
N GLU A 189 6.47 -22.14 -7.29
CA GLU A 189 5.35 -22.74 -8.03
C GLU A 189 4.37 -23.50 -7.12
N PHE A 190 4.85 -24.03 -5.98
CA PHE A 190 4.01 -24.76 -5.03
C PHE A 190 3.55 -23.92 -3.85
N LEU A 191 3.92 -22.63 -3.78
CA LEU A 191 3.52 -21.75 -2.70
C LEU A 191 1.99 -21.55 -2.73
N ASN A 192 1.31 -21.89 -1.64
CA ASN A 192 -0.15 -21.83 -1.55
C ASN A 192 -0.66 -21.03 -0.34
N GLU A 193 0.24 -20.57 0.51
CA GLU A 193 -0.06 -19.65 1.59
C GLU A 193 1.11 -18.68 1.74
N GLN A 194 0.81 -17.38 1.76
CA GLN A 194 1.77 -16.34 2.09
C GLN A 194 1.01 -15.17 2.71
N THR A 195 1.03 -15.05 4.03
CA THR A 195 0.22 -14.07 4.75
C THR A 195 1.02 -13.30 5.79
N LEU A 196 0.59 -12.07 6.07
CA LEU A 196 1.08 -11.25 7.18
C LEU A 196 -0.11 -10.74 7.98
N GLN A 197 -0.09 -10.95 9.29
CA GLN A 197 -1.03 -10.39 10.23
C GLN A 197 -0.28 -9.52 11.23
N LEU A 198 -0.78 -8.31 11.45
CA LEU A 198 -0.29 -7.36 12.44
C LEU A 198 -1.45 -6.95 13.34
N GLU A 199 -1.19 -6.86 14.65
CA GLU A 199 -2.20 -6.42 15.61
C GLU A 199 -1.61 -5.44 16.64
N GLY A 200 -2.49 -4.61 17.21
CA GLY A 200 -2.15 -3.63 18.23
C GLY A 200 -1.97 -2.23 17.65
N ASN A 201 -0.87 -1.56 17.96
CA ASN A 201 -0.53 -0.24 17.43
C ASN A 201 0.14 -0.33 16.05
N VAL A 202 -0.59 -0.83 15.06
CA VAL A 202 -0.05 -1.02 13.71
C VAL A 202 0.18 0.33 13.05
N ARG A 203 1.44 0.62 12.72
CA ARG A 203 1.86 1.80 11.96
C ARG A 203 2.79 1.37 10.84
N VAL A 204 2.45 1.75 9.62
CA VAL A 204 3.26 1.52 8.44
C VAL A 204 3.59 2.87 7.83
N THR A 205 4.86 3.11 7.59
CA THR A 205 5.35 4.32 6.92
C THR A 205 6.13 3.89 5.70
N VAL A 206 5.73 4.42 4.55
CA VAL A 206 6.42 4.28 3.27
C VAL A 206 6.56 5.67 2.64
N PRO A 207 7.42 5.88 1.66
CA PRO A 207 7.54 7.20 1.03
C PRO A 207 6.25 7.73 0.43
N GLN A 208 5.44 6.80 -0.10
CA GLN A 208 4.16 7.12 -0.72
C GLN A 208 3.08 7.50 0.30
N GLY A 209 3.32 7.36 1.61
CA GLY A 209 2.36 7.72 2.66
C GLY A 209 2.42 6.85 3.92
N SER A 210 1.36 6.89 4.71
CA SER A 210 1.31 6.21 5.99
C SER A 210 -0.02 5.52 6.27
N LEU A 211 0.02 4.48 7.09
CA LEU A 211 -1.13 3.73 7.55
C LEU A 211 -1.04 3.56 9.06
N ARG A 212 -2.14 3.86 9.75
CA ARG A 212 -2.37 3.52 11.15
C ARG A 212 -3.63 2.68 11.25
N THR A 213 -3.56 1.53 11.92
CA THR A 213 -4.71 0.64 12.12
C THR A 213 -4.56 -0.16 13.40
N HIS A 214 -5.62 -0.83 13.86
CA HIS A 214 -5.53 -1.78 14.96
C HIS A 214 -5.12 -3.17 14.48
N LYS A 215 -5.67 -3.60 13.33
CA LYS A 215 -5.28 -4.83 12.66
C LYS A 215 -5.03 -4.60 11.19
N LEU A 216 -4.04 -5.32 10.67
CA LEU A 216 -3.73 -5.45 9.26
C LEU A 216 -3.58 -6.94 8.95
N PHE A 217 -4.32 -7.42 7.97
CA PHE A 217 -4.11 -8.74 7.40
C PHE A 217 -3.80 -8.57 5.90
N ALA A 218 -2.72 -9.17 5.43
CA ALA A 218 -2.35 -9.18 4.03
C ALA A 218 -2.18 -10.62 3.56
N ASP A 219 -2.92 -10.99 2.52
CA ASP A 219 -2.74 -12.21 1.74
C ASP A 219 -2.02 -11.84 0.45
N PHE A 220 -0.77 -12.26 0.36
CA PHE A 220 0.12 -11.90 -0.74
C PHE A 220 -0.12 -12.72 -2.00
N LEU A 221 -0.75 -13.90 -1.88
CA LEU A 221 -1.03 -14.74 -3.04
C LEU A 221 -2.31 -14.29 -3.76
N HIS A 222 -3.28 -13.81 -3.00
CA HIS A 222 -4.56 -13.31 -3.52
C HIS A 222 -4.60 -11.77 -3.59
N HIS A 223 -3.44 -11.11 -3.42
CA HIS A 223 -3.27 -9.65 -3.44
C HIS A 223 -4.37 -8.89 -2.68
N ARG A 224 -4.71 -9.41 -1.49
CA ARG A 224 -5.83 -8.92 -0.68
C ARG A 224 -5.32 -8.40 0.65
N THR A 225 -5.73 -7.20 1.02
CA THR A 225 -5.43 -6.59 2.32
C THR A 225 -6.71 -6.22 3.04
N GLU A 226 -6.74 -6.46 4.34
CA GLU A 226 -7.83 -6.09 5.24
C GLU A 226 -7.30 -5.21 6.36
N LEU A 227 -8.02 -4.13 6.65
CA LEU A 227 -7.73 -3.20 7.73
C LEU A 227 -8.92 -3.17 8.69
N GLU A 228 -8.62 -3.15 9.98
CA GLU A 228 -9.63 -3.03 11.02
C GLU A 228 -9.17 -2.06 12.11
N GLY A 229 -9.98 -1.04 12.37
CA GLY A 229 -9.84 -0.13 13.49
C GLY A 229 -10.58 -0.62 14.73
N LEU A 230 -10.43 0.10 15.84
CA LEU A 230 -11.25 -0.08 17.04
C LEU A 230 -12.57 0.70 16.87
N PRO A 231 -13.68 0.27 17.50
CA PRO A 231 -15.00 0.91 17.42
C PRO A 231 -15.06 2.19 18.29
N THR A 232 -14.08 3.07 18.15
CA THR A 232 -14.00 4.39 18.79
C THR A 232 -13.55 5.42 17.75
N PRO A 233 -13.91 6.72 17.89
CA PRO A 233 -13.51 7.74 16.92
C PRO A 233 -11.99 7.82 16.66
N GLU A 234 -11.18 7.69 17.72
CA GLU A 234 -9.71 7.64 17.63
C GLU A 234 -9.15 6.27 17.21
N GLY A 235 -10.02 5.26 17.22
CA GLY A 235 -9.74 3.87 16.89
C GLY A 235 -9.86 3.54 15.40
N ARG A 236 -10.52 4.40 14.61
CA ARG A 236 -10.59 4.28 13.15
C ARG A 236 -9.18 4.13 12.57
N PHE A 237 -9.03 3.27 11.56
CA PHE A 237 -7.79 3.29 10.81
C PHE A 237 -7.68 4.62 10.05
N ARG A 238 -6.45 5.04 9.75
CA ARG A 238 -6.16 6.20 8.93
C ARG A 238 -5.12 5.82 7.89
N VAL A 239 -5.43 6.07 6.63
CA VAL A 239 -4.51 5.94 5.50
C VAL A 239 -4.26 7.32 4.95
N GLU A 240 -3.01 7.68 4.74
CA GLU A 240 -2.59 8.88 4.02
C GLU A 240 -1.72 8.43 2.84
N ALA A 241 -2.00 8.94 1.65
CA ALA A 241 -1.24 8.62 0.44
C ALA A 241 -0.93 9.90 -0.34
N ASN A 242 0.34 10.05 -0.73
CA ASN A 242 0.80 11.04 -1.70
C ASN A 242 0.73 10.43 -3.09
N LEU A 243 -0.19 10.95 -3.90
CA LEU A 243 -0.57 10.38 -5.19
C LEU A 243 0.51 10.62 -6.25
N ASP A 244 1.22 11.73 -6.13
CA ASP A 244 2.31 12.09 -7.04
C ASP A 244 3.51 11.15 -6.82
N LEU A 245 3.76 10.75 -5.57
CA LEU A 245 4.77 9.74 -5.24
C LEU A 245 4.35 8.33 -5.63
N VAL A 246 3.07 7.98 -5.54
CA VAL A 246 2.61 6.69 -6.08
C VAL A 246 2.79 6.60 -7.59
N ALA A 247 2.58 7.71 -8.31
CA ALA A 247 2.81 7.76 -9.75
C ALA A 247 4.31 7.66 -10.12
N LEU A 248 5.20 7.84 -9.15
CA LEU A 248 6.65 7.77 -9.27
C LEU A 248 7.20 6.71 -8.30
N PRO A 249 6.94 5.42 -8.54
CA PRO A 249 7.41 4.34 -7.66
C PRO A 249 8.95 4.24 -7.58
N GLU A 250 9.66 4.94 -8.48
CA GLU A 250 11.12 5.06 -8.54
C GLU A 250 11.57 6.51 -8.27
N ALA A 251 10.80 7.28 -7.49
CA ALA A 251 11.23 8.62 -7.04
C ALA A 251 12.47 8.50 -6.14
N ASP A 252 13.46 9.36 -6.38
CA ASP A 252 14.60 9.50 -5.49
C ASP A 252 14.20 10.23 -4.18
N GLU A 253 15.05 10.10 -3.15
CA GLU A 253 14.81 10.71 -1.83
C GLU A 253 14.60 12.24 -1.92
N ALA A 254 15.22 12.90 -2.91
CA ALA A 254 15.05 14.32 -3.16
C ALA A 254 13.64 14.66 -3.71
N ALA A 255 13.11 13.84 -4.62
CA ALA A 255 11.75 13.96 -5.13
C ALA A 255 10.72 13.63 -4.05
N GLU A 256 10.97 12.63 -3.21
CA GLU A 256 10.17 12.29 -2.02
C GLU A 256 10.07 13.48 -1.05
N LEU A 257 11.21 14.04 -0.62
CA LEU A 257 11.27 15.20 0.27
C LEU A 257 10.57 16.43 -0.33
N ARG A 258 10.76 16.68 -1.63
CA ARG A 258 10.12 17.81 -2.32
C ARG A 258 8.60 17.66 -2.33
N LEU A 259 8.08 16.48 -2.69
CA LEU A 259 6.65 16.22 -2.79
C LEU A 259 5.98 16.07 -1.41
N ALA A 260 6.71 15.60 -0.39
CA ALA A 260 6.24 15.56 0.99
C ALA A 260 6.00 16.97 1.58
N GLY A 261 6.75 17.98 1.13
CA GLY A 261 6.59 19.38 1.54
C GLY A 261 5.70 20.24 0.62
N ASP A 262 5.34 19.74 -0.56
CA ASP A 262 4.58 20.52 -1.56
C ASP A 262 3.09 20.60 -1.16
N PRO A 263 2.52 21.82 -0.94
CA PRO A 263 1.11 21.99 -0.64
C PRO A 263 0.20 21.71 -1.85
N ASN A 264 0.75 21.73 -3.06
CA ASN A 264 0.03 21.37 -4.28
C ASN A 264 0.11 19.88 -4.58
N ALA A 265 0.90 19.11 -3.82
CA ALA A 265 0.96 17.67 -3.99
C ALA A 265 -0.43 17.06 -3.78
N GLN A 266 -0.79 16.17 -4.68
CA GLN A 266 -2.04 15.45 -4.57
C GLN A 266 -1.92 14.47 -3.40
N ARG A 267 -2.81 14.63 -2.41
CA ARG A 267 -2.87 13.70 -1.27
C ARG A 267 -4.29 13.24 -1.05
N ILE A 268 -4.41 12.01 -0.60
CA ILE A 268 -5.67 11.46 -0.11
C ILE A 268 -5.48 10.97 1.31
N ILE A 269 -6.45 11.29 2.16
CA ILE A 269 -6.55 10.77 3.51
C ILE A 269 -7.88 10.04 3.61
N VAL A 270 -7.88 8.81 4.11
CA VAL A 270 -9.10 8.04 4.38
C VAL A 270 -9.09 7.56 5.81
N GLN A 271 -10.24 7.68 6.47
CA GLN A 271 -10.51 7.12 7.78
C GLN A 271 -11.78 6.28 7.75
N ALA A 272 -11.76 5.09 8.33
CA ALA A 272 -12.97 4.28 8.54
C ALA A 272 -12.72 3.21 9.62
N TYR A 273 -13.73 2.38 9.90
CA TYR A 273 -13.57 1.24 10.81
C TYR A 273 -13.02 0.00 10.12
N ARG A 274 -13.40 -0.26 8.87
CA ARG A 274 -12.95 -1.43 8.12
C ARG A 274 -12.61 -1.10 6.69
N ALA A 275 -11.60 -1.78 6.15
CA ALA A 275 -11.31 -1.74 4.72
C ALA A 275 -10.94 -3.12 4.19
N VAL A 276 -11.34 -3.40 2.96
CA VAL A 276 -10.88 -4.56 2.17
C VAL A 276 -10.41 -4.04 0.82
N LEU A 277 -9.20 -4.41 0.44
CA LEU A 277 -8.59 -4.07 -0.84
C LEU A 277 -8.22 -5.36 -1.55
N ASP A 278 -8.70 -5.53 -2.77
CA ASP A 278 -8.52 -6.74 -3.59
C ASP A 278 -7.96 -6.35 -4.97
N ALA A 279 -6.64 -6.55 -5.16
CA ALA A 279 -5.93 -5.98 -6.31
C ALA A 279 -6.27 -6.68 -7.61
N ASP A 280 -6.56 -7.97 -7.52
CA ASP A 280 -6.94 -8.81 -8.64
C ASP A 280 -8.31 -8.38 -9.19
N LYS A 281 -9.21 -7.92 -8.31
CA LYS A 281 -10.50 -7.31 -8.70
C LYS A 281 -10.41 -5.82 -9.01
N GLY A 282 -9.32 -5.15 -8.65
CA GLY A 282 -9.20 -3.69 -8.74
C GLY A 282 -10.26 -2.98 -7.88
N GLU A 283 -10.59 -3.55 -6.72
CA GLU A 283 -11.68 -3.05 -5.86
C GLU A 283 -11.18 -2.77 -4.44
N ALA A 284 -11.44 -1.56 -3.94
CA ALA A 284 -11.28 -1.23 -2.53
C ALA A 284 -12.59 -0.77 -1.92
N VAL A 285 -12.87 -1.26 -0.72
CA VAL A 285 -14.11 -1.04 0.01
C VAL A 285 -13.76 -0.55 1.41
N PHE A 286 -14.35 0.57 1.81
CA PHE A 286 -14.22 1.19 3.13
C PHE A 286 -15.59 1.23 3.79
N GLU A 287 -15.66 0.86 5.06
CA GLU A 287 -16.93 0.74 5.79
C GLU A 287 -16.84 1.28 7.22
N GLY A 288 -17.95 1.91 7.62
CA GLY A 288 -18.20 2.46 8.94
C GLY A 288 -17.59 3.85 9.10
N GLN A 289 -18.47 4.87 9.11
CA GLN A 289 -18.09 6.29 9.27
C GLN A 289 -16.87 6.68 8.42
N VAL A 290 -16.97 6.40 7.12
CA VAL A 290 -15.89 6.67 6.17
C VAL A 290 -15.78 8.18 5.97
N GLU A 291 -14.59 8.70 6.16
CA GLU A 291 -14.21 10.06 5.82
C GLU A 291 -13.05 10.00 4.83
N MET A 292 -13.18 10.73 3.72
CA MET A 292 -12.15 10.85 2.71
C MET A 292 -11.88 12.33 2.44
N GLU A 293 -10.61 12.70 2.46
CA GLU A 293 -10.12 14.04 2.13
C GLU A 293 -9.17 13.95 0.95
N ARG A 294 -9.24 14.94 0.06
CA ARG A 294 -8.33 15.09 -1.07
C ARG A 294 -7.81 16.52 -1.18
N THR A 295 -6.49 16.65 -1.30
CA THR A 295 -5.80 17.92 -1.58
C THR A 295 -5.21 17.88 -3.00
N PRO A 296 -5.05 19.04 -3.67
CA PRO A 296 -5.33 20.41 -3.21
C PRO A 296 -6.80 20.87 -3.41
N GLU A 297 -7.67 20.02 -3.93
CA GLU A 297 -9.08 20.38 -4.25
C GLU A 297 -9.97 20.69 -3.04
N GLU A 298 -9.46 20.51 -1.82
CA GLU A 298 -10.19 20.65 -0.56
C GLU A 298 -11.51 19.85 -0.57
N MET A 299 -11.49 18.69 -1.21
CA MET A 299 -12.65 17.82 -1.32
C MET A 299 -12.74 16.91 -0.10
N PHE A 300 -13.90 16.92 0.55
CA PHE A 300 -14.22 16.06 1.70
C PHE A 300 -15.48 15.25 1.38
N VAL A 301 -15.44 13.94 1.67
CA VAL A 301 -16.58 13.04 1.52
C VAL A 301 -16.76 12.27 2.81
N ARG A 302 -17.99 12.25 3.33
CA ARG A 302 -18.42 11.39 4.43
C ARG A 302 -19.53 10.46 3.97
N ALA A 303 -19.46 9.18 4.32
CA ALA A 303 -20.48 8.17 4.04
C ALA A 303 -20.31 6.96 4.97
N GLU A 304 -21.29 6.06 5.07
CA GLU A 304 -21.08 4.79 5.80
C GLU A 304 -20.27 3.77 5.00
N ARG A 305 -20.32 3.85 3.67
CA ARG A 305 -19.57 2.97 2.79
C ARG A 305 -19.04 3.72 1.58
N ILE A 306 -17.76 3.53 1.27
CA ILE A 306 -17.15 3.98 0.01
C ILE A 306 -16.54 2.79 -0.69
N SER A 307 -16.89 2.59 -1.96
CA SER A 307 -16.28 1.58 -2.84
C SER A 307 -15.58 2.27 -4.01
N LEU A 308 -14.41 1.75 -4.35
CA LEU A 308 -13.53 2.25 -5.40
C LEU A 308 -13.31 1.13 -6.40
N HIS A 309 -13.45 1.45 -7.68
CA HIS A 309 -13.21 0.51 -8.77
C HIS A 309 -12.16 1.08 -9.72
N ALA A 310 -11.10 0.30 -9.92
CA ALA A 310 -9.99 0.59 -10.81
C ALA A 310 -10.01 -0.33 -12.04
N ASP A 311 -9.37 0.13 -13.11
CA ASP A 311 -9.18 -0.66 -14.33
C ASP A 311 -7.98 -1.61 -14.21
N LYS A 312 -7.70 -2.38 -15.27
CA LYS A 312 -6.54 -3.31 -15.29
C LYS A 312 -5.19 -2.61 -15.22
N ALA A 313 -5.11 -1.34 -15.63
CA ALA A 313 -3.94 -0.49 -15.44
C ALA A 313 -3.97 0.20 -14.06
N GLN A 314 -4.88 -0.24 -13.18
CA GLN A 314 -5.11 0.21 -11.83
C GLN A 314 -5.47 1.71 -11.74
N ARG A 315 -6.04 2.28 -12.81
CA ARG A 315 -6.55 3.66 -12.79
C ARG A 315 -7.97 3.65 -12.27
N LEU A 316 -8.29 4.55 -11.35
CA LEU A 316 -9.67 4.64 -10.85
C LEU A 316 -10.62 5.04 -11.98
N GLN A 317 -11.69 4.28 -12.13
CA GLN A 317 -12.81 4.59 -13.00
C GLN A 317 -13.98 5.20 -12.23
N LEU A 318 -14.31 4.64 -11.07
CA LEU A 318 -15.53 4.95 -10.35
C LEU A 318 -15.31 4.88 -8.84
N ALA A 319 -15.76 5.90 -8.12
CA ALA A 319 -16.01 5.81 -6.69
C ALA A 319 -17.52 5.87 -6.42
N ARG A 320 -18.01 5.07 -5.46
CA ARG A 320 -19.39 5.13 -4.98
C ARG A 320 -19.39 5.32 -3.48
N ALA A 321 -20.07 6.35 -3.02
CA ALA A 321 -20.39 6.58 -1.63
C ALA A 321 -21.87 6.26 -1.38
N GLU A 322 -22.16 5.56 -0.29
CA GLU A 322 -23.51 5.09 0.02
C GLU A 322 -23.84 5.34 1.49
N GLN A 323 -25.13 5.56 1.75
CA GLN A 323 -25.74 5.79 3.07
C GLN A 323 -25.24 7.09 3.72
N ASP A 324 -26.13 8.10 3.71
CA ASP A 324 -25.92 9.43 4.29
C ASP A 324 -24.67 10.15 3.79
N VAL A 325 -24.55 10.22 2.46
CA VAL A 325 -23.42 10.85 1.79
C VAL A 325 -23.47 12.36 2.01
N CYS A 326 -22.35 12.91 2.46
CA CYS A 326 -22.09 14.34 2.51
C CYS A 326 -20.77 14.65 1.80
N LEU A 327 -20.86 15.42 0.72
CA LEU A 327 -19.73 15.89 -0.07
C LEU A 327 -19.54 17.39 0.17
N GLN A 328 -18.32 17.82 0.39
CA GLN A 328 -17.95 19.22 0.54
C GLN A 328 -16.73 19.55 -0.32
N GLN A 329 -16.81 20.67 -1.01
CA GLN A 329 -15.76 21.28 -1.83
C GLN A 329 -15.79 22.80 -1.58
N PRO A 330 -14.77 23.57 -1.98
CA PRO A 330 -14.79 25.03 -1.85
C PRO A 330 -16.06 25.66 -2.46
N GLY A 331 -16.85 26.32 -1.61
CA GLY A 331 -18.10 26.99 -2.02
C GLY A 331 -19.26 26.08 -2.41
N ARG A 332 -19.12 24.75 -2.27
CA ARG A 332 -20.16 23.78 -2.64
C ARG A 332 -20.26 22.64 -1.64
N VAL A 333 -21.47 22.38 -1.15
CA VAL A 333 -21.77 21.24 -0.29
C VAL A 333 -22.95 20.49 -0.90
N ALA A 334 -22.91 19.16 -0.86
CA ALA A 334 -23.94 18.29 -1.39
C ALA A 334 -24.25 17.14 -0.42
N ARG A 335 -25.51 16.73 -0.34
CA ARG A 335 -25.98 15.59 0.43
C ARG A 335 -26.87 14.70 -0.43
N ALA A 336 -26.81 13.39 -0.22
CA ALA A 336 -27.66 12.42 -0.89
C ALA A 336 -27.61 11.06 -0.17
N LYS A 337 -28.52 10.14 -0.52
CA LYS A 337 -28.44 8.74 -0.09
C LYS A 337 -27.26 8.01 -0.75
N ARG A 338 -26.92 8.37 -2.00
CA ARG A 338 -25.78 7.83 -2.74
C ARG A 338 -25.13 8.91 -3.57
N ALA A 339 -23.82 8.79 -3.76
CA ALA A 339 -23.07 9.57 -4.74
C ALA A 339 -22.16 8.64 -5.54
N SER A 340 -22.08 8.85 -6.85
CA SER A 340 -21.08 8.21 -7.69
C SER A 340 -20.21 9.24 -8.38
N PHE A 341 -18.90 9.01 -8.36
CA PHE A 341 -17.88 9.86 -8.94
C PHE A 341 -17.27 9.12 -10.12
N ASP A 342 -17.63 9.53 -11.32
CA ASP A 342 -17.07 8.98 -12.55
C ASP A 342 -15.86 9.82 -12.95
N GLU A 343 -14.67 9.24 -12.79
CA GLU A 343 -13.43 9.93 -13.09
C GLU A 343 -13.24 10.15 -14.59
N LEU A 344 -13.81 9.31 -15.47
CA LEU A 344 -13.65 9.45 -16.92
C LEU A 344 -14.40 10.67 -17.45
N THR A 345 -15.64 10.83 -17.02
CA THR A 345 -16.54 11.91 -17.43
C THR A 345 -16.42 13.17 -16.57
N LYS A 346 -15.71 13.07 -15.43
CA LYS A 346 -15.59 14.11 -14.41
C LYS A 346 -16.95 14.55 -13.85
N MET A 347 -17.84 13.59 -13.66
CA MET A 347 -19.20 13.79 -13.18
C MET A 347 -19.39 13.19 -11.79
N ILE A 348 -20.07 13.95 -10.94
CA ILE A 348 -20.67 13.48 -9.69
C ILE A 348 -22.16 13.28 -9.97
N VAL A 349 -22.68 12.13 -9.60
CA VAL A 349 -24.12 11.86 -9.66
C VAL A 349 -24.60 11.62 -8.25
N LEU A 350 -25.53 12.45 -7.79
CA LEU A 350 -26.18 12.35 -6.50
C LEU A 350 -27.55 11.71 -6.69
N GLU A 351 -27.90 10.73 -5.85
CA GLU A 351 -29.17 10.01 -5.95
C GLU A 351 -29.83 9.80 -4.59
N GLY A 352 -31.14 9.94 -4.57
CA GLY A 352 -32.00 9.79 -3.40
C GLY A 352 -31.90 11.00 -2.48
N ASP A 353 -32.94 11.81 -2.47
CA ASP A 353 -33.04 13.04 -1.66
C ASP A 353 -31.80 13.94 -1.80
N ALA A 354 -31.37 14.16 -3.05
CA ALA A 354 -30.18 14.94 -3.35
C ALA A 354 -30.42 16.43 -3.08
N GLU A 355 -29.52 17.03 -2.32
CA GLU A 355 -29.52 18.44 -1.97
C GLU A 355 -28.14 19.04 -2.22
N VAL A 356 -28.07 20.21 -2.85
CA VAL A 356 -26.80 20.87 -3.17
C VAL A 356 -26.91 22.35 -2.84
N LEU A 357 -25.98 22.85 -2.04
CA LEU A 357 -25.76 24.27 -1.82
C LEU A 357 -24.48 24.69 -2.53
N SER A 358 -24.58 25.62 -3.49
CA SER A 358 -23.45 26.10 -4.29
C SER A 358 -23.53 27.62 -4.44
N GLY A 359 -22.76 28.35 -3.63
CA GLY A 359 -22.90 29.80 -3.50
C GLY A 359 -24.33 30.20 -3.12
N GLN A 360 -24.98 31.01 -3.95
CA GLN A 360 -26.37 31.47 -3.74
C GLN A 360 -27.45 30.48 -4.21
N TYR A 361 -27.09 29.31 -4.75
CA TYR A 361 -28.04 28.36 -5.32
C TYR A 361 -28.24 27.17 -4.39
N TYR A 362 -29.49 26.88 -4.04
CA TYR A 362 -29.89 25.67 -3.34
C TYR A 362 -30.72 24.79 -4.29
N LEU A 363 -30.23 23.59 -4.57
CA LEU A 363 -30.82 22.63 -5.50
C LEU A 363 -31.38 21.43 -4.72
N ARG A 364 -32.58 20.96 -5.10
CA ARG A 364 -33.16 19.71 -4.59
C ARG A 364 -33.68 18.84 -5.72
N GLY A 365 -33.55 17.53 -5.58
CA GLY A 365 -34.13 16.58 -6.53
C GLY A 365 -33.84 15.14 -6.14
N ASN A 366 -34.50 14.19 -6.81
CA ASN A 366 -34.20 12.77 -6.58
C ASN A 366 -32.85 12.35 -7.22
N ARG A 367 -32.44 13.04 -8.28
CA ARG A 367 -31.16 12.84 -8.94
C ARG A 367 -30.59 14.18 -9.40
N ILE A 368 -29.33 14.44 -9.07
CA ILE A 368 -28.62 15.65 -9.51
C ILE A 368 -27.24 15.24 -10.04
N ASN A 369 -27.00 15.52 -11.32
CA ASN A 369 -25.67 15.42 -11.90
C ASN A 369 -24.91 16.73 -11.63
N LEU A 370 -23.61 16.69 -11.33
CA LEU A 370 -22.72 17.83 -11.14
C LEU A 370 -21.38 17.53 -11.81
N PHE A 371 -20.63 18.55 -12.23
CA PHE A 371 -19.22 18.35 -12.59
C PHE A 371 -18.35 18.32 -11.33
N LEU A 372 -17.27 17.54 -11.34
CA LEU A 372 -16.25 17.55 -10.28
C LEU A 372 -15.66 18.96 -10.07
N ASP A 373 -15.47 19.71 -11.16
CA ASP A 373 -15.06 21.12 -11.15
C ASP A 373 -16.21 22.01 -10.64
N VAL A 374 -15.96 22.72 -9.54
CA VAL A 374 -16.94 23.62 -8.90
C VAL A 374 -17.32 24.81 -9.79
N ASN A 375 -16.45 25.21 -10.74
CA ASN A 375 -16.71 26.34 -11.63
C ASN A 375 -17.62 25.98 -12.81
N ARG A 376 -17.95 24.70 -12.97
CA ARG A 376 -18.82 24.20 -14.03
C ARG A 376 -20.10 23.67 -13.38
N GLY A 377 -21.16 24.47 -13.43
CA GLY A 377 -22.48 24.08 -12.97
C GLY A 377 -23.33 23.54 -14.11
N PHE A 378 -23.68 22.26 -14.07
CA PHE A 378 -24.80 21.71 -14.82
C PHE A 378 -25.54 20.77 -13.88
N ALA A 379 -26.78 21.09 -13.56
CA ALA A 379 -27.66 20.27 -12.75
C ALA A 379 -28.83 19.82 -13.63
N GLN A 380 -29.06 18.51 -13.69
CA GLN A 380 -30.12 17.90 -14.50
C GLN A 380 -30.88 16.88 -13.69
N GLY A 381 -32.21 17.07 -13.61
CA GLY A 381 -33.15 16.09 -13.06
C GLY A 381 -33.59 15.12 -14.15
N ASP A 382 -34.27 14.05 -13.75
CA ASP A 382 -34.89 13.14 -14.71
C ASP A 382 -36.28 13.65 -15.14
N GLU A 383 -36.82 13.11 -16.24
CA GLU A 383 -38.13 13.52 -16.78
C GLU A 383 -39.29 13.33 -15.80
N THR A 384 -39.11 12.46 -14.79
CA THR A 384 -40.12 12.11 -13.78
C THR A 384 -39.91 12.78 -12.42
N ALA A 385 -38.75 13.41 -12.21
CA ALA A 385 -38.32 14.07 -10.98
C ALA A 385 -37.52 15.33 -11.34
N PRO A 386 -38.21 16.46 -11.63
CA PRO A 386 -37.55 17.72 -11.96
C PRO A 386 -36.72 18.24 -10.77
N ILE A 387 -35.72 19.08 -11.07
CA ILE A 387 -34.94 19.77 -10.04
C ILE A 387 -35.69 21.02 -9.59
N GLU A 388 -35.75 21.21 -8.28
CA GLU A 388 -36.14 22.46 -7.65
C GLU A 388 -34.89 23.33 -7.42
N VAL A 389 -34.94 24.59 -7.83
CA VAL A 389 -33.85 25.56 -7.68
C VAL A 389 -34.34 26.76 -6.90
N THR A 390 -33.70 27.03 -5.77
CA THR A 390 -33.93 28.22 -4.94
C THR A 390 -32.71 29.13 -5.04
N ILE A 391 -32.94 30.39 -5.39
CA ILE A 391 -31.92 31.44 -5.41
C ILE A 391 -32.01 32.19 -4.08
N LEU A 392 -30.95 32.12 -3.28
CA LEU A 392 -30.83 32.78 -1.99
C LEU A 392 -30.50 34.26 -2.22
N MET A 393 -31.33 35.15 -1.67
CA MET A 393 -31.17 36.60 -1.85
C MET A 393 -30.25 37.20 -0.79
N ASN A 394 -30.12 36.55 0.38
CA ASN A 394 -29.11 36.85 1.41
C ASN A 394 -28.43 35.56 1.90
N GLU A 395 -27.17 35.66 2.35
CA GLU A 395 -26.42 34.50 2.92
C GLU A 395 -27.09 33.90 4.17
N SER A 396 -27.83 34.71 4.93
CA SER A 396 -28.60 34.27 6.10
C SER A 396 -29.82 33.40 5.75
N ASP A 397 -30.20 33.33 4.46
CA ASP A 397 -31.32 32.52 3.99
C ASP A 397 -30.89 31.07 3.68
N ALA A 398 -29.59 30.79 3.73
CA ALA A 398 -29.08 29.43 3.60
C ALA A 398 -29.58 28.55 4.76
N PRO A 399 -29.97 27.29 4.51
CA PRO A 399 -30.32 26.35 5.56
C PRO A 399 -29.20 26.26 6.61
N THR A 400 -29.57 26.34 7.90
CA THR A 400 -28.62 26.38 9.03
C THR A 400 -27.61 25.21 8.96
N SER A 401 -26.33 25.57 8.79
CA SER A 401 -25.14 24.71 8.71
C SER A 401 -25.29 23.47 7.84
N PHE A 402 -25.43 23.67 6.53
CA PHE A 402 -25.16 22.67 5.52
C PHE A 402 -23.63 22.43 5.41
N SER A 403 -23.03 21.87 6.46
CA SER A 403 -21.60 21.45 6.54
C SER A 403 -21.51 19.93 6.56
N CYS A 404 -20.42 19.38 6.01
CA CYS A 404 -20.08 17.96 6.16
C CYS A 404 -19.09 17.71 7.30
N ARG A 405 -18.38 18.76 7.74
CA ARG A 405 -17.47 18.77 8.88
C ARG A 405 -18.15 19.26 10.14
#